data_AF-A0A5E3X0X5-F1
#
_entry.id   AF-A0A5E3X0X5-F1
#
_cell.length_a   1.000
_cell.length_b   1.000
_cell.length_c   1.000
_cell.angle_alpha   90.00
_cell.angle_beta   90.00
_cell.angle_gamma   90.00
#
_symmetry.space_group_name_H-M   'P 1'
#
loop_
_entity.id
_entity.type
_entity.pdbx_description
1 polymer ?
#
loop_
_entity_poly.entity_id
_entity_poly.type
_entity_poly.pdbx_seq_one_letter_code
_entity_poly.pdbx_strand_id
1 'polypeptide(L)'
;MAAVAHIANGLWANAANGLANIGATAGAAGAAAVLHGSKLRGLHIPTSPVGLLMFFGFIAVSFVVMANTPPVDHGGQRYYRTTGLSVYFKAENTVVAFPLPNDVAQRGFGDGKTQGMKKGDPIVLPASILAVDIQSLAKVMKHARRNDCGSVTLKEWDSILKLTDIDTQFDFDNLGENLRQLAILSVNLLALRGQISTAELWDLGRRHSVARWIACSCEKLARRDEYLTGEEIDKIGGEAASVVMRIQNASRDWLQRQPSIPGHGRQDYPDFWYDARTILVGELEKDKTYYLMPLEFSPCAQDS
;
A
#
# COMPACT_ATOMS: atom_id res chain seq x y z
N MET A 1 0.98 -13.54 -8.40
CA MET A 1 -0.37 -13.72 -7.80
C MET A 1 -0.30 -14.55 -6.52
N ALA A 2 0.31 -15.75 -6.51
CA ALA A 2 0.44 -16.57 -5.30
C ALA A 2 1.15 -15.85 -4.12
N ALA A 3 2.24 -15.10 -4.38
CA ALA A 3 2.95 -14.35 -3.32
C ALA A 3 2.09 -13.23 -2.70
N VAL A 4 1.36 -12.46 -3.51
CA VAL A 4 0.45 -11.39 -3.04
C VAL A 4 -0.75 -11.98 -2.31
N ALA A 5 -1.29 -13.09 -2.80
CA ALA A 5 -2.31 -13.86 -2.11
C ALA A 5 -1.84 -14.41 -0.76
N HIS A 6 -0.59 -14.87 -0.67
CA HIS A 6 0.02 -15.28 0.59
C HIS A 6 0.26 -14.10 1.54
N ILE A 7 0.69 -12.94 1.02
CA ILE A 7 0.86 -11.70 1.78
C ILE A 7 -0.49 -11.16 2.25
N ALA A 8 -1.51 -11.15 1.40
CA ALA A 8 -2.87 -10.74 1.73
C ALA A 8 -3.53 -11.70 2.73
N ASN A 9 -3.31 -13.01 2.61
CA ASN A 9 -3.72 -13.98 3.63
C ASN A 9 -2.94 -13.83 4.92
N GLY A 10 -1.66 -13.46 4.87
CA GLY A 10 -0.83 -13.19 6.04
C GLY A 10 -1.27 -11.93 6.77
N LEU A 11 -1.46 -10.83 6.04
CA LEU A 11 -2.01 -9.57 6.53
C LEU A 11 -3.43 -9.77 7.07
N TRP A 12 -4.27 -10.53 6.38
CA TRP A 12 -5.60 -10.88 6.86
C TRP A 12 -5.56 -11.80 8.07
N ALA A 13 -4.71 -12.82 8.11
CA ALA A 13 -4.55 -13.66 9.29
C ALA A 13 -4.01 -12.84 10.47
N ASN A 14 -3.12 -11.88 10.24
CA ASN A 14 -2.59 -11.00 11.29
C ASN A 14 -3.63 -9.96 11.75
N ALA A 15 -4.39 -9.38 10.81
CA ALA A 15 -5.49 -8.45 11.08
C ALA A 15 -6.67 -9.15 11.75
N ALA A 16 -6.98 -10.39 11.37
CA ALA A 16 -8.05 -11.19 11.96
C ALA A 16 -7.65 -11.73 13.34
N ASN A 17 -6.38 -12.08 13.57
CA ASN A 17 -5.90 -12.63 14.85
C ASN A 17 -5.36 -11.55 15.83
N GLY A 18 -5.40 -10.25 15.47
CA GLY A 18 -4.99 -9.16 16.35
C GLY A 18 -3.50 -9.15 16.71
N LEU A 19 -2.62 -9.75 15.90
CA LEU A 19 -1.18 -9.78 16.14
C LEU A 19 -0.47 -8.81 15.20
N ALA A 20 -0.01 -7.69 15.77
CA ALA A 20 0.86 -6.73 15.11
C ALA A 20 2.21 -7.37 14.79
N ASN A 21 2.41 -7.88 13.57
CA ASN A 21 3.73 -8.29 13.11
C ASN A 21 3.94 -7.99 11.62
N ILE A 22 4.06 -6.70 11.32
CA ILE A 22 4.31 -6.14 9.98
C ILE A 22 5.70 -6.55 9.46
N GLY A 23 6.66 -6.84 10.34
CA GLY A 23 8.03 -7.21 9.99
C GLY A 23 8.18 -8.55 9.27
N ALA A 24 7.33 -9.53 9.54
CA ALA A 24 7.41 -10.86 8.93
C ALA A 24 6.95 -10.86 7.45
N THR A 25 6.08 -9.93 7.07
CA THR A 25 5.45 -9.91 5.74
C THR A 25 6.34 -9.24 4.69
N ALA A 26 7.12 -8.23 5.07
CA ALA A 26 8.16 -7.64 4.22
C ALA A 26 9.29 -8.64 3.90
N GLY A 27 9.67 -9.49 4.87
CA GLY A 27 10.66 -10.55 4.69
C GLY A 27 10.21 -11.67 3.72
N ALA A 28 8.93 -12.03 3.73
CA ALA A 28 8.37 -13.04 2.84
C ALA A 28 8.35 -12.60 1.35
N ALA A 29 8.11 -11.31 1.09
CA ALA A 29 8.17 -10.75 -0.27
C ALA A 29 9.60 -10.75 -0.82
N GLY A 30 10.60 -10.41 0.02
CA GLY A 30 12.02 -10.48 -0.35
C GLY A 30 12.51 -11.91 -0.58
N ALA A 31 12.10 -12.88 0.25
CA ALA A 31 12.50 -14.28 0.12
C ALA A 31 11.90 -14.95 -1.13
N ALA A 32 10.66 -14.62 -1.49
CA ALA A 32 10.00 -15.17 -2.69
C ALA A 32 10.63 -14.68 -4.00
N ALA A 33 11.17 -13.45 -4.03
CA ALA A 33 11.91 -12.92 -5.19
C ALA A 33 13.25 -13.64 -5.41
N VAL A 34 13.91 -14.07 -4.33
CA VAL A 34 15.19 -14.79 -4.38
C VAL A 34 15.00 -16.27 -4.78
N LEU A 35 13.91 -16.92 -4.35
CA LEU A 35 13.67 -18.34 -4.62
C LEU A 35 13.10 -18.63 -6.02
N HIS A 36 12.52 -17.65 -6.71
CA HIS A 36 11.90 -17.83 -8.04
C HIS A 36 12.77 -17.39 -9.23
N GLY A 37 14.10 -17.58 -9.13
CA GLY A 37 14.97 -18.04 -10.22
C GLY A 37 14.72 -17.48 -11.63
N SER A 38 14.51 -16.18 -11.78
CA SER A 38 14.57 -15.51 -13.08
C SER A 38 15.94 -14.85 -13.23
N LYS A 39 16.57 -15.11 -14.37
CA LYS A 39 17.97 -14.80 -14.69
C LYS A 39 18.35 -13.34 -14.38
N LEU A 40 18.96 -13.11 -13.22
CA LEU A 40 19.64 -11.85 -12.88
C LEU A 40 21.01 -11.79 -13.58
N ARG A 41 21.01 -11.47 -14.88
CA ARG A 41 22.24 -10.98 -15.53
C ARG A 41 22.37 -9.50 -15.21
N GLY A 42 23.30 -9.16 -14.32
CA GLY A 42 23.71 -7.77 -14.07
C GLY A 42 23.70 -7.32 -12.60
N LEU A 43 23.30 -8.15 -11.63
CA LEU A 43 23.32 -7.74 -10.23
C LEU A 43 24.75 -7.82 -9.66
N HIS A 44 25.35 -6.68 -9.31
CA HIS A 44 26.59 -6.65 -8.54
C HIS A 44 26.29 -7.01 -7.08
N ILE A 45 26.67 -8.23 -6.71
CA ILE A 45 26.70 -8.67 -5.31
C ILE A 45 27.82 -7.87 -4.61
N PRO A 46 27.54 -7.16 -3.51
CA PRO A 46 28.58 -6.48 -2.77
C PRO A 46 29.57 -7.50 -2.23
N THR A 47 30.82 -7.43 -2.67
CA THR A 47 31.90 -8.33 -2.26
C THR A 47 32.55 -7.91 -0.94
N SER A 48 32.17 -6.76 -0.39
CA SER A 48 32.70 -6.30 0.88
C SER A 48 32.14 -7.14 2.04
N PRO A 49 32.96 -7.50 3.04
CA PRO A 49 32.51 -8.27 4.20
C PRO A 49 31.33 -7.63 4.93
N VAL A 50 31.28 -6.28 4.99
CA VAL A 50 30.19 -5.52 5.60
C VAL A 50 28.92 -5.56 4.74
N GLY A 51 29.05 -5.50 3.40
CA GLY A 51 27.93 -5.64 2.48
C GLY A 51 27.31 -7.05 2.51
N LEU A 52 28.15 -8.08 2.62
CA LEU A 52 27.69 -9.46 2.84
C LEU A 52 27.01 -9.63 4.20
N LEU A 53 27.54 -9.00 5.26
CA LEU A 53 26.98 -9.10 6.61
C LEU A 53 25.62 -8.37 6.74
N MET A 54 25.43 -7.26 6.02
CA MET A 54 24.13 -6.58 5.91
C MET A 54 23.13 -7.39 5.07
N PHE A 55 23.57 -7.95 3.93
CA PHE A 55 22.73 -8.73 3.03
C PHE A 55 22.28 -10.05 3.69
N PHE A 56 23.17 -10.74 4.40
CA PHE A 56 22.84 -11.94 5.16
C PHE A 56 22.18 -11.63 6.51
N GLY A 57 22.42 -10.45 7.11
CA GLY A 57 21.78 -10.01 8.35
C GLY A 57 20.26 -9.85 8.21
N PHE A 58 19.78 -9.29 7.09
CA PHE A 58 18.35 -9.18 6.79
C PHE A 58 17.68 -10.54 6.51
N ILE A 59 18.42 -11.47 5.91
CA ILE A 59 17.95 -12.86 5.68
C ILE A 59 17.94 -13.64 7.01
N ALA A 60 18.95 -13.45 7.87
CA ALA A 60 19.05 -14.12 9.17
C ALA A 60 17.98 -13.65 10.17
N VAL A 61 17.63 -12.35 10.18
CA VAL A 61 16.50 -11.85 10.99
C VAL A 61 15.17 -12.45 10.51
N SER A 62 15.01 -12.66 9.20
CA SER A 62 13.84 -13.36 8.63
C SER A 62 13.78 -14.84 9.05
N PHE A 63 14.94 -15.51 9.18
CA PHE A 63 15.03 -16.90 9.63
C PHE A 63 14.83 -17.07 11.14
N VAL A 64 15.33 -16.16 11.98
CA VAL A 64 15.18 -16.22 13.44
C VAL A 64 13.73 -15.94 13.87
N VAL A 65 13.00 -15.12 13.10
CA VAL A 65 11.55 -14.91 13.30
C VAL A 65 10.74 -16.15 12.85
N MET A 66 11.19 -16.89 11.83
CA MET A 66 10.58 -18.16 11.43
C MET A 66 10.90 -19.34 12.39
N ALA A 67 12.04 -19.30 13.09
CA ALA A 67 12.44 -20.38 14.01
C ALA A 67 11.69 -20.39 15.35
N ASN A 68 11.05 -19.27 15.73
CA ASN A 68 10.23 -19.16 16.94
C ASN A 68 8.71 -19.19 16.67
N THR A 69 8.29 -19.30 15.40
CA THR A 69 6.92 -19.66 15.07
C THR A 69 6.77 -21.18 15.16
N PRO A 70 5.82 -21.73 15.97
CA PRO A 70 5.59 -23.16 15.99
C PRO A 70 5.26 -23.65 14.57
N PRO A 71 5.70 -24.86 14.18
CA PRO A 71 5.52 -25.34 12.82
C PRO A 71 4.04 -25.33 12.45
N VAL A 72 3.71 -24.64 11.36
CA VAL A 72 2.40 -24.72 10.73
C VAL A 72 2.33 -26.09 10.10
N ASP A 73 1.62 -27.00 10.76
CA ASP A 73 1.27 -28.30 10.23
C ASP A 73 0.69 -28.15 8.82
N HIS A 74 1.28 -28.87 7.88
CA HIS A 74 0.85 -28.91 6.49
C HIS A 74 -0.58 -29.45 6.41
N GLY A 75 -1.52 -28.61 5.94
CA GLY A 75 -2.79 -29.08 5.38
C GLY A 75 -4.08 -28.74 6.13
N GLY A 76 -4.06 -27.91 7.18
CA GLY A 76 -5.28 -27.50 7.87
C GLY A 76 -5.81 -26.14 7.43
N GLN A 77 -6.74 -26.08 6.47
CA GLN A 77 -7.61 -24.90 6.35
C GLN A 77 -8.39 -24.75 7.67
N ARG A 78 -7.99 -23.82 8.55
CA ARG A 78 -8.80 -23.46 9.72
C ARG A 78 -10.06 -22.76 9.21
N TYR A 79 -11.14 -23.51 9.11
CA TYR A 79 -12.47 -22.94 8.93
C TYR A 79 -12.80 -22.10 10.15
N TYR A 80 -12.81 -20.78 10.01
CA TYR A 80 -13.41 -19.91 11.01
C TYR A 80 -14.91 -20.23 11.06
N ARG A 81 -15.31 -21.04 12.05
CA ARG A 81 -16.73 -21.28 12.37
C ARG A 81 -17.29 -19.94 12.82
N THR A 82 -18.08 -19.23 12.02
CA THR A 82 -18.61 -17.92 12.45
C THR A 82 -19.55 -18.09 13.64
N THR A 83 -19.46 -17.22 14.64
CA THR A 83 -20.27 -17.23 15.87
C THR A 83 -21.76 -16.90 15.63
N GLY A 84 -22.16 -16.64 14.39
CA GLY A 84 -23.46 -16.06 14.06
C GLY A 84 -23.58 -14.57 14.44
N LEU A 85 -22.55 -13.99 15.05
CA LEU A 85 -22.48 -12.57 15.38
C LEU A 85 -22.02 -11.75 14.17
N SER A 86 -22.57 -10.55 14.04
CA SER A 86 -22.24 -9.61 12.97
C SER A 86 -22.24 -8.18 13.48
N VAL A 87 -21.35 -7.36 12.93
CA VAL A 87 -21.37 -5.91 13.11
C VAL A 87 -22.16 -5.28 11.97
N TYR A 88 -23.09 -4.41 12.31
CA TYR A 88 -23.97 -3.69 11.41
C TYR A 88 -23.46 -2.26 11.23
N PHE A 89 -23.16 -1.90 10.00
CA PHE A 89 -22.81 -0.54 9.60
C PHE A 89 -23.94 0.06 8.78
N LYS A 90 -24.21 1.35 8.98
CA LYS A 90 -25.17 2.11 8.18
C LYS A 90 -24.44 3.20 7.42
N ALA A 91 -24.48 3.13 6.10
CA ALA A 91 -24.16 4.25 5.21
C ALA A 91 -25.41 4.63 4.44
N GLU A 92 -25.71 5.93 4.40
CA GLU A 92 -26.95 6.45 3.79
C GLU A 92 -28.19 5.73 4.38
N ASN A 93 -29.01 5.13 3.51
CA ASN A 93 -30.19 4.36 3.88
C ASN A 93 -29.95 2.85 3.91
N THR A 94 -28.69 2.41 3.78
CA THR A 94 -28.32 0.99 3.65
C THR A 94 -27.64 0.50 4.92
N VAL A 95 -28.10 -0.64 5.44
CA VAL A 95 -27.46 -1.33 6.57
C VAL A 95 -26.80 -2.61 6.06
N VAL A 96 -25.50 -2.77 6.30
CA VAL A 96 -24.70 -3.93 5.90
C VAL A 96 -24.16 -4.63 7.14
N ALA A 97 -24.22 -5.96 7.15
CA ALA A 97 -23.72 -6.79 8.23
C ALA A 97 -22.42 -7.48 7.83
N PHE A 98 -21.39 -7.38 8.67
CA PHE A 98 -20.13 -8.11 8.52
C PHE A 98 -20.01 -9.17 9.62
N PRO A 99 -19.77 -10.44 9.27
CA PRO A 99 -19.62 -11.50 10.26
C PRO A 99 -18.34 -11.26 11.08
N LEU A 100 -18.43 -11.41 12.40
CA LEU A 100 -17.26 -11.33 13.27
C LEU A 100 -16.53 -12.67 13.35
N PRO A 101 -15.19 -12.66 13.28
CA PRO A 101 -14.37 -13.79 13.73
C PRO A 101 -14.66 -14.13 15.20
N ASN A 102 -14.53 -15.41 15.58
CA ASN A 102 -14.88 -15.87 16.92
C ASN A 102 -14.02 -15.29 18.02
N ASP A 103 -12.74 -15.15 17.73
CA ASP A 103 -11.73 -14.57 18.59
C ASP A 103 -12.04 -13.08 18.87
N VAL A 104 -12.48 -12.33 17.86
CA VAL A 104 -12.97 -10.95 18.05
C VAL A 104 -14.25 -10.95 18.89
N ALA A 105 -15.20 -11.83 18.58
CA ALA A 105 -16.46 -11.94 19.32
C ALA A 105 -16.26 -12.25 20.82
N GLN A 106 -15.25 -13.05 21.16
CA GLN A 106 -14.92 -13.42 22.55
C GLN A 106 -14.30 -12.28 23.37
N ARG A 107 -13.77 -11.22 22.72
CA ARG A 107 -13.13 -10.07 23.39
C ARG A 107 -14.10 -8.98 23.87
N GLY A 108 -15.37 -9.32 24.08
CA GLY A 108 -16.36 -8.40 24.69
C GLY A 108 -17.46 -7.91 23.77
N PHE A 109 -17.48 -8.32 22.50
CA PHE A 109 -18.56 -7.97 21.55
C PHE A 109 -19.86 -8.76 21.78
N GLY A 110 -19.93 -9.63 22.79
CA GLY A 110 -21.06 -10.53 23.04
C GLY A 110 -22.21 -9.98 23.90
N ASP A 111 -22.05 -8.82 24.55
CA ASP A 111 -23.04 -8.32 25.51
C ASP A 111 -24.25 -7.61 24.85
N GLY A 112 -24.16 -7.33 23.55
CA GLY A 112 -25.20 -6.66 22.76
C GLY A 112 -25.50 -5.23 23.19
N LYS A 113 -24.66 -4.61 24.04
CA LYS A 113 -24.74 -3.19 24.44
C LYS A 113 -23.84 -2.31 23.58
N THR A 114 -22.85 -2.89 22.93
CA THR A 114 -21.96 -2.18 22.00
C THR A 114 -22.73 -1.81 20.73
N GLN A 115 -22.64 -0.55 20.31
CA GLN A 115 -23.20 -0.06 19.06
C GLN A 115 -22.72 -0.92 17.88
N GLY A 116 -23.61 -1.19 16.93
CA GLY A 116 -23.30 -2.02 15.77
C GLY A 116 -23.55 -3.50 15.97
N MET A 117 -23.79 -4.00 17.18
CA MET A 117 -24.06 -5.45 17.37
C MET A 117 -25.49 -5.86 17.02
N LYS A 118 -26.39 -4.91 16.81
CA LYS A 118 -27.81 -5.15 16.47
C LYS A 118 -28.19 -4.39 15.21
N LYS A 119 -29.03 -5.00 14.37
CA LYS A 119 -29.55 -4.35 13.15
C LYS A 119 -30.28 -3.02 13.43
N GLY A 120 -30.96 -2.92 14.57
CA GLY A 120 -31.69 -1.72 15.00
C GLY A 120 -30.82 -0.62 15.59
N ASP A 121 -29.54 -0.90 15.84
CA ASP A 121 -28.57 0.05 16.39
C ASP A 121 -27.22 -0.10 15.66
N PRO A 122 -27.16 0.24 14.35
CA PRO A 122 -25.96 0.11 13.56
C PRO A 122 -24.96 1.23 13.88
N ILE A 123 -23.68 0.99 13.54
CA ILE A 123 -22.67 2.06 13.49
C ILE A 123 -22.99 2.94 12.30
N VAL A 124 -23.37 4.19 12.55
CA VAL A 124 -23.69 5.15 11.49
C VAL A 124 -22.39 5.77 10.98
N LEU A 125 -22.07 5.52 9.70
CA LEU A 125 -20.89 6.08 9.07
C LEU A 125 -21.11 7.55 8.65
N PRO A 126 -20.04 8.35 8.51
CA PRO A 126 -20.13 9.72 8.03
C PRO A 126 -20.79 9.80 6.65
N ALA A 127 -21.43 10.93 6.34
CA ALA A 127 -22.11 11.15 5.06
C ALA A 127 -21.19 11.09 3.83
N SER A 128 -19.88 11.24 4.03
CA SER A 128 -18.90 11.04 2.96
C SER A 128 -18.84 9.58 2.50
N ILE A 129 -19.23 8.62 3.34
CA ILE A 129 -19.17 7.19 3.06
C ILE A 129 -20.51 6.71 2.50
N LEU A 130 -20.45 6.14 1.30
CA LEU A 130 -21.61 5.69 0.56
C LEU A 130 -21.84 4.19 0.75
N ALA A 131 -23.05 3.71 0.47
CA ALA A 131 -23.33 2.27 0.54
C ALA A 131 -22.42 1.44 -0.37
N VAL A 132 -22.02 1.99 -1.53
CA VAL A 132 -21.09 1.38 -2.49
C VAL A 132 -19.70 1.16 -1.86
N ASP A 133 -19.27 2.02 -0.93
CA ASP A 133 -17.96 1.88 -0.31
C ASP A 133 -17.93 0.63 0.57
N ILE A 134 -18.98 0.43 1.38
CA ILE A 134 -19.15 -0.75 2.22
C ILE A 134 -19.29 -2.03 1.39
N GLN A 135 -20.03 -1.98 0.28
CA GLN A 135 -20.17 -3.12 -0.64
C GLN A 135 -18.82 -3.51 -1.26
N SER A 136 -17.99 -2.52 -1.58
CA SER A 136 -16.63 -2.74 -2.08
C SER A 136 -15.78 -3.47 -1.05
N LEU A 137 -15.88 -3.12 0.24
CA LEU A 137 -15.21 -3.87 1.32
C LEU A 137 -15.66 -5.33 1.37
N ALA A 138 -16.97 -5.59 1.35
CA ALA A 138 -17.48 -6.97 1.35
C ALA A 138 -16.97 -7.77 0.12
N LYS A 139 -16.91 -7.13 -1.04
CA LYS A 139 -16.36 -7.74 -2.26
C LYS A 139 -14.87 -8.01 -2.12
N VAL A 140 -14.07 -7.03 -1.68
CA VAL A 140 -12.63 -7.19 -1.44
C VAL A 140 -12.36 -8.32 -0.48
N MET A 141 -13.07 -8.39 0.65
CA MET A 141 -12.93 -9.48 1.62
C MET A 141 -13.22 -10.86 1.00
N LYS A 142 -14.27 -10.95 0.17
CA LYS A 142 -14.62 -12.19 -0.54
C LYS A 142 -13.51 -12.63 -1.51
N HIS A 143 -12.89 -11.70 -2.22
CA HIS A 143 -11.84 -11.97 -3.20
C HIS A 143 -10.47 -12.21 -2.56
N ALA A 144 -10.13 -11.48 -1.49
CA ALA A 144 -8.92 -11.70 -0.70
C ALA A 144 -8.89 -13.13 -0.15
N ARG A 145 -10.02 -13.61 0.41
CA ARG A 145 -10.17 -15.00 0.88
C ARG A 145 -9.95 -16.05 -0.22
N ARG A 146 -10.21 -15.69 -1.49
CA ARG A 146 -10.05 -16.57 -2.66
C ARG A 146 -8.72 -16.39 -3.37
N ASN A 147 -7.82 -15.56 -2.83
CA ASN A 147 -6.53 -15.24 -3.46
C ASN A 147 -6.68 -14.59 -4.86
N ASP A 148 -7.81 -13.91 -5.09
CA ASP A 148 -8.20 -13.35 -6.38
C ASP A 148 -8.40 -11.83 -6.30
N CYS A 149 -7.41 -11.12 -5.75
CA CYS A 149 -7.46 -9.64 -5.68
C CYS A 149 -7.41 -8.97 -7.06
N GLY A 150 -7.12 -9.71 -8.13
CA GLY A 150 -7.04 -9.19 -9.49
C GLY A 150 -8.40 -8.85 -10.13
N SER A 151 -9.50 -9.36 -9.58
CA SER A 151 -10.86 -9.06 -10.03
C SER A 151 -11.50 -7.87 -9.28
N VAL A 152 -10.75 -7.25 -8.37
CA VAL A 152 -11.12 -6.00 -7.70
C VAL A 152 -10.67 -4.82 -8.55
N THR A 153 -11.60 -3.93 -8.86
CA THR A 153 -11.36 -2.74 -9.70
C THR A 153 -10.69 -1.62 -8.91
N LEU A 154 -10.10 -0.64 -9.61
CA LEU A 154 -9.54 0.55 -8.97
C LEU A 154 -10.57 1.30 -8.12
N LYS A 155 -11.80 1.47 -8.62
CA LYS A 155 -12.89 2.12 -7.88
C LYS A 155 -13.22 1.42 -6.56
N GLU A 156 -13.09 0.10 -6.52
CA GLU A 156 -13.31 -0.68 -5.30
C GLU A 156 -12.17 -0.49 -4.32
N TRP A 157 -10.91 -0.45 -4.79
CA TRP A 157 -9.76 -0.12 -3.93
C TRP A 157 -9.79 1.32 -3.41
N ASP A 158 -10.22 2.26 -4.24
CA ASP A 158 -10.46 3.66 -3.88
C ASP A 158 -11.47 3.76 -2.73
N SER A 159 -12.54 2.96 -2.80
CA SER A 159 -13.52 2.83 -1.73
C SER A 159 -12.93 2.27 -0.43
N ILE A 160 -12.01 1.29 -0.51
CA ILE A 160 -11.34 0.75 0.67
C ILE A 160 -10.48 1.82 1.33
N LEU A 161 -9.65 2.54 0.57
CA LEU A 161 -8.79 3.59 1.11
C LEU A 161 -9.62 4.68 1.82
N LYS A 162 -10.73 5.07 1.21
CA LYS A 162 -11.67 6.01 1.80
C LYS A 162 -12.24 5.53 3.14
N LEU A 163 -12.51 4.22 3.28
CA LEU A 163 -12.95 3.64 4.56
C LEU A 163 -11.85 3.67 5.62
N THR A 164 -10.58 3.57 5.21
CA THR A 164 -9.42 3.59 6.14
C THR A 164 -9.06 4.99 6.64
N ASP A 165 -9.52 6.03 5.94
CA ASP A 165 -9.36 7.41 6.38
C ASP A 165 -10.34 7.81 7.48
N ILE A 166 -11.38 7.00 7.73
CA ILE A 166 -12.33 7.27 8.81
C ILE A 166 -11.70 6.90 10.13
N ASP A 167 -11.53 7.90 11.00
CA ASP A 167 -11.24 7.67 12.41
C ASP A 167 -12.49 7.13 13.10
N THR A 168 -12.69 5.81 13.03
CA THR A 168 -13.74 5.14 13.79
C THR A 168 -13.18 4.65 15.11
N GLN A 169 -14.00 4.71 16.17
CA GLN A 169 -13.69 4.10 17.46
C GLN A 169 -13.51 2.57 17.38
N PHE A 170 -13.76 1.98 16.21
CA PHE A 170 -13.65 0.56 15.91
C PHE A 170 -12.41 0.28 15.06
N ASP A 171 -11.24 0.78 15.47
CA ASP A 171 -9.99 0.27 14.93
C ASP A 171 -9.66 -1.08 15.58
N PHE A 172 -10.27 -2.14 15.04
CA PHE A 172 -10.02 -3.51 15.48
C PHE A 172 -8.55 -3.87 15.26
N ASP A 173 -7.70 -3.74 16.28
CA ASP A 173 -6.30 -4.17 16.26
C ASP A 173 -5.50 -3.71 15.01
N ASN A 174 -5.64 -2.43 14.60
CA ASN A 174 -5.06 -1.86 13.36
C ASN A 174 -5.67 -2.39 12.06
N LEU A 175 -6.91 -2.89 12.06
CA LEU A 175 -7.61 -3.33 10.85
C LEU A 175 -7.64 -2.22 9.80
N GLY A 176 -7.85 -0.97 10.21
CA GLY A 176 -7.83 0.17 9.28
C GLY A 176 -6.50 0.27 8.53
N GLU A 177 -5.39 0.24 9.27
CA GLU A 177 -4.06 0.30 8.65
C GLU A 177 -3.74 -0.94 7.82
N ASN A 178 -4.12 -2.14 8.26
CA ASN A 178 -3.92 -3.37 7.50
C ASN A 178 -4.68 -3.35 6.16
N LEU A 179 -5.93 -2.86 6.16
CA LEU A 179 -6.71 -2.67 4.95
C LEU A 179 -6.09 -1.60 4.05
N ARG A 180 -5.57 -0.52 4.62
CA ARG A 180 -4.89 0.54 3.88
C ARG A 180 -3.67 0.00 3.18
N GLN A 181 -2.81 -0.74 3.89
CA GLN A 181 -1.61 -1.38 3.32
C GLN A 181 -1.97 -2.39 2.23
N LEU A 182 -3.01 -3.21 2.42
CA LEU A 182 -3.49 -4.15 1.40
C LEU A 182 -3.98 -3.42 0.14
N ALA A 183 -4.72 -2.32 0.31
CA ALA A 183 -5.18 -1.50 -0.80
C ALA A 183 -4.00 -0.83 -1.53
N ILE A 184 -3.02 -0.28 -0.79
CA ILE A 184 -1.82 0.32 -1.37
C ILE A 184 -1.06 -0.69 -2.24
N LEU A 185 -0.80 -1.88 -1.70
CA LEU A 185 -0.14 -2.96 -2.43
C LEU A 185 -0.92 -3.37 -3.69
N SER A 186 -2.24 -3.44 -3.60
CA SER A 186 -3.08 -3.86 -4.72
C SER A 186 -3.12 -2.81 -5.83
N VAL A 187 -3.22 -1.52 -5.48
CA VAL A 187 -3.14 -0.42 -6.44
C VAL A 187 -1.75 -0.32 -7.09
N ASN A 188 -0.67 -0.55 -6.33
CA ASN A 188 0.68 -0.63 -6.90
C ASN A 188 0.78 -1.70 -7.99
N LEU A 189 0.15 -2.87 -7.79
CA LEU A 189 0.13 -3.92 -8.80
C LEU A 189 -0.66 -3.54 -10.05
N LEU A 190 -1.76 -2.79 -9.91
CA LEU A 190 -2.51 -2.26 -11.06
C LEU A 190 -1.65 -1.24 -11.82
N ALA A 191 -0.95 -0.36 -11.11
CA ALA A 191 -0.03 0.62 -11.71
C ALA A 191 1.14 -0.05 -12.45
N LEU A 192 1.75 -1.10 -11.87
CA LEU A 192 2.82 -1.88 -12.51
C LEU A 192 2.36 -2.59 -13.79
N ARG A 193 1.07 -2.93 -13.89
CA ARG A 193 0.45 -3.50 -15.11
C ARG A 193 0.05 -2.45 -16.14
N GLY A 194 0.33 -1.17 -15.88
CA GLY A 194 -0.09 -0.07 -16.75
C GLY A 194 -1.60 0.16 -16.76
N GLN A 195 -2.33 -0.37 -15.77
CA GLN A 195 -3.79 -0.18 -15.65
C GLN A 195 -4.14 1.15 -14.98
N ILE A 196 -3.16 1.83 -14.40
CA ILE A 196 -3.28 3.14 -13.76
C ILE A 196 -2.19 4.02 -14.32
N SER A 197 -2.56 5.18 -14.84
CA SER A 197 -1.59 6.15 -15.35
C SER A 197 -0.81 6.80 -14.19
N THR A 198 0.37 7.34 -14.49
CA THR A 198 1.19 8.01 -13.45
C THR A 198 0.48 9.22 -12.84
N ALA A 199 -0.24 10.01 -13.65
CA ALA A 199 -1.03 11.15 -13.15
C ALA A 199 -2.25 10.71 -12.33
N GLU A 200 -2.88 9.58 -12.66
CA GLU A 200 -3.97 9.01 -11.86
C GLU A 200 -3.48 8.45 -10.52
N LEU A 201 -2.30 7.83 -10.49
CA LEU A 201 -1.66 7.38 -9.25
C LEU A 201 -1.29 8.57 -8.35
N TRP A 202 -0.84 9.67 -8.94
CA TRP A 202 -0.64 10.93 -8.21
C TRP A 202 -1.94 11.43 -7.57
N ASP A 203 -3.03 11.51 -8.34
CA ASP A 203 -4.33 11.96 -7.85
C ASP A 203 -4.82 11.08 -6.68
N LEU A 204 -4.75 9.76 -6.83
CA LEU A 204 -5.04 8.81 -5.74
C LEU A 204 -4.16 9.06 -4.51
N GLY A 205 -2.87 9.31 -4.73
CA GLY A 205 -1.92 9.63 -3.68
C GLY A 205 -2.32 10.87 -2.87
N ARG A 206 -2.80 11.92 -3.56
CA ARG A 206 -3.30 13.13 -2.89
C ARG A 206 -4.59 12.89 -2.14
N ARG A 207 -5.56 12.19 -2.77
CA ARG A 207 -6.88 11.96 -2.17
C ARG A 207 -6.82 11.13 -0.89
N HIS A 208 -5.94 10.13 -0.84
CA HIS A 208 -5.81 9.19 0.28
C HIS A 208 -4.53 9.38 1.09
N SER A 209 -3.84 10.51 0.90
CA SER A 209 -2.59 10.84 1.59
C SER A 209 -1.59 9.68 1.59
N VAL A 210 -1.26 9.17 0.39
CA VAL A 210 -0.25 8.13 0.18
C VAL A 210 0.99 8.80 -0.41
N ALA A 211 1.92 9.21 0.45
CA ALA A 211 3.09 10.01 0.09
C ALA A 211 3.97 9.28 -0.94
N ARG A 212 4.09 7.95 -0.83
CA ARG A 212 4.85 7.14 -1.79
C ARG A 212 4.32 7.30 -3.22
N TRP A 213 3.00 7.36 -3.41
CA TRP A 213 2.39 7.51 -4.73
C TRP A 213 2.65 8.89 -5.33
N ILE A 214 2.54 9.94 -4.51
CA ILE A 214 2.83 11.31 -4.92
C ILE A 214 4.30 11.44 -5.33
N ALA A 215 5.21 11.03 -4.43
CA ALA A 215 6.65 11.07 -4.66
C ALA A 215 7.02 10.29 -5.92
N CYS A 216 6.49 9.08 -6.09
CA CYS A 216 6.82 8.28 -7.25
C CYS A 216 6.28 8.81 -8.56
N SER A 217 5.07 9.36 -8.52
CA SER A 217 4.47 9.95 -9.70
C SER A 217 5.22 11.22 -10.09
N CYS A 218 5.72 12.00 -9.11
CA CYS A 218 6.61 13.12 -9.35
C CYS A 218 7.86 12.70 -10.11
N GLU A 219 8.53 11.67 -9.62
CA GLU A 219 9.75 11.16 -10.25
C GLU A 219 9.51 10.71 -11.69
N LYS A 220 8.50 9.87 -11.90
CA LYS A 220 8.16 9.35 -13.23
C LYS A 220 7.78 10.48 -14.20
N LEU A 221 7.00 11.46 -13.77
CA LEU A 221 6.57 12.58 -14.62
C LEU A 221 7.71 13.57 -14.90
N ALA A 222 8.53 13.90 -13.91
CA ALA A 222 9.58 14.91 -14.07
C ALA A 222 10.81 14.36 -14.81
N ARG A 223 11.08 13.05 -14.74
CA ARG A 223 12.24 12.44 -15.41
C ARG A 223 12.01 12.09 -16.88
N ARG A 224 10.76 12.00 -17.35
CA ARG A 224 10.44 11.71 -18.75
C ARG A 224 10.79 12.89 -19.67
N ASP A 225 11.02 12.62 -20.95
CA ASP A 225 11.40 13.64 -21.92
C ASP A 225 10.22 14.46 -22.41
N GLU A 226 9.03 13.86 -22.45
CA GLU A 226 7.78 14.51 -22.84
C GLU A 226 7.30 15.51 -21.78
N TYR A 227 6.84 16.67 -22.23
CA TYR A 227 6.15 17.63 -21.36
C TYR A 227 4.83 17.05 -20.83
N LEU A 228 4.34 17.62 -19.72
CA LEU A 228 2.99 17.31 -19.22
C LEU A 228 1.91 17.66 -20.24
N THR A 229 0.99 16.72 -20.45
CA THR A 229 -0.22 16.95 -21.24
C THR A 229 -1.24 17.75 -20.43
N GLY A 230 -2.21 18.40 -21.08
CA GLY A 230 -3.28 19.13 -20.39
C GLY A 230 -4.05 18.25 -19.41
N GLU A 231 -4.39 17.01 -19.80
CA GLU A 231 -5.10 16.06 -18.93
C GLU A 231 -4.29 15.70 -17.68
N GLU A 232 -2.97 15.56 -17.79
CA GLU A 232 -2.11 15.28 -16.63
C GLU A 232 -2.02 16.49 -15.71
N ILE A 233 -1.94 17.70 -16.27
CA ILE A 233 -1.96 18.96 -15.50
C ILE A 233 -3.27 19.08 -14.72
N ASP A 234 -4.40 18.77 -15.36
CA ASP A 234 -5.72 18.80 -14.73
C ASP A 234 -5.81 17.80 -13.58
N LYS A 235 -5.27 16.58 -13.75
CA LYS A 235 -5.28 15.53 -12.72
C LYS A 235 -4.38 15.84 -11.54
N ILE A 236 -3.14 16.28 -11.77
CA ILE A 236 -2.19 16.51 -10.67
C ILE A 236 -2.39 17.88 -10.00
N GLY A 237 -3.00 18.82 -10.72
CA GLY A 237 -3.23 20.21 -10.33
C GLY A 237 -2.10 21.14 -10.80
N GLY A 238 -2.46 22.41 -11.09
CA GLY A 238 -1.54 23.38 -11.68
C GLY A 238 -0.29 23.67 -10.85
N GLU A 239 -0.40 23.73 -9.53
CA GLU A 239 0.75 23.92 -8.64
C GLU A 239 1.74 22.75 -8.72
N ALA A 240 1.25 21.51 -8.58
CA ALA A 240 2.06 20.31 -8.72
C ALA A 240 2.66 20.18 -10.13
N ALA A 241 1.91 20.53 -11.17
CA ALA A 241 2.40 20.55 -12.54
C ALA A 241 3.55 21.55 -12.72
N SER A 242 3.45 22.74 -12.14
CA SER A 242 4.55 23.71 -12.16
C SER A 242 5.82 23.16 -11.50
N VAL A 243 5.68 22.38 -10.43
CA VAL A 243 6.81 21.72 -9.76
C VAL A 243 7.45 20.70 -10.67
N VAL A 244 6.65 19.79 -11.21
CA VAL A 244 7.13 18.73 -12.11
C VAL A 244 7.85 19.35 -13.32
N MET A 245 7.27 20.38 -13.95
CA MET A 245 7.89 21.09 -15.08
C MET A 245 9.19 21.80 -14.67
N ARG A 246 9.26 22.40 -13.48
CA ARG A 246 10.49 23.05 -12.99
C ARG A 246 11.62 22.05 -12.83
N ILE A 247 11.35 20.90 -12.19
CA ILE A 247 12.34 19.82 -12.04
C ILE A 247 12.72 19.24 -13.40
N GLN A 248 11.73 19.11 -14.30
CA GLN A 248 11.96 18.64 -15.66
C GLN A 248 12.93 19.57 -16.42
N ASN A 249 12.73 20.88 -16.34
CA ASN A 249 13.62 21.87 -16.97
C ASN A 249 15.01 21.89 -16.31
N ALA A 250 15.08 21.93 -14.98
CA ALA A 250 16.36 21.93 -14.25
C ALA A 250 17.20 20.69 -14.56
N SER A 251 16.58 19.50 -14.63
CA SER A 251 17.27 18.26 -15.00
C SER A 251 17.75 18.24 -16.47
N ARG A 252 17.03 18.90 -17.40
CA ARG A 252 17.49 19.06 -18.79
C ARG A 252 18.66 20.03 -18.88
N ASP A 253 18.57 21.18 -18.22
CA ASP A 253 19.64 22.18 -18.18
C ASP A 253 20.91 21.58 -17.56
N TRP A 254 20.76 20.80 -16.49
CA TRP A 254 21.86 20.05 -15.89
C TRP A 254 22.49 19.08 -16.90
N LEU A 255 21.69 18.26 -17.59
CA LEU A 255 22.18 17.30 -18.57
C LEU A 255 22.94 17.98 -19.72
N GLN A 256 22.46 19.14 -20.19
CA GLN A 256 23.13 19.92 -21.25
C GLN A 256 24.50 20.48 -20.82
N ARG A 257 24.71 20.72 -19.52
CA ARG A 257 25.97 21.20 -18.96
C ARG A 257 26.96 20.08 -18.66
N GLN A 258 26.49 18.83 -18.56
CA GLN A 258 27.37 17.71 -18.33
C GLN A 258 28.17 17.39 -19.60
N PRO A 259 29.45 17.02 -19.47
CA PRO A 259 30.15 16.38 -20.58
C PRO A 259 29.38 15.13 -21.00
N SER A 260 29.36 14.83 -22.30
CA SER A 260 28.70 13.64 -22.85
C SER A 260 29.37 12.36 -22.35
N ILE A 261 29.06 11.95 -21.13
CA ILE A 261 29.53 10.70 -20.55
C ILE A 261 28.50 9.62 -20.89
N PRO A 262 28.90 8.53 -21.58
CA PRO A 262 28.01 7.43 -21.88
C PRO A 262 27.38 6.85 -20.61
N GLY A 263 26.05 6.71 -20.61
CA GLY A 263 25.31 6.14 -19.48
C GLY A 263 24.81 7.16 -18.45
N HIS A 264 25.26 8.42 -18.51
CA HIS A 264 24.64 9.48 -17.72
C HIS A 264 23.38 10.01 -18.39
N GLY A 265 22.31 10.10 -17.62
CA GLY A 265 21.02 10.57 -18.09
C GLY A 265 20.35 11.51 -17.10
N ARG A 266 19.14 11.96 -17.44
CA ARG A 266 18.33 12.80 -16.53
C ARG A 266 17.95 12.09 -15.22
N GLN A 267 18.15 10.77 -15.15
CA GLN A 267 17.99 9.99 -13.94
C GLN A 267 19.05 10.33 -12.87
N ASP A 268 20.19 10.89 -13.27
CA ASP A 268 21.30 11.22 -12.38
C ASP A 268 21.26 12.65 -11.84
N TYR A 269 20.19 13.42 -12.11
CA TYR A 269 20.05 14.77 -11.59
C TYR A 269 20.07 14.76 -10.04
N PRO A 270 21.10 15.36 -9.39
CA PRO A 270 21.36 15.15 -7.96
C PRO A 270 20.34 15.84 -7.05
N ASP A 271 19.79 16.98 -7.48
CA ASP A 271 18.93 17.82 -6.64
C ASP A 271 17.44 17.46 -6.76
N PHE A 272 17.11 16.36 -7.44
CA PHE A 272 15.73 15.94 -7.71
C PHE A 272 14.87 15.90 -6.44
N TRP A 273 15.33 15.15 -5.43
CA TRP A 273 14.57 14.91 -4.21
C TRP A 273 14.55 16.12 -3.29
N TYR A 274 15.59 16.95 -3.34
CA TYR A 274 15.60 18.22 -2.62
C TYR A 274 14.49 19.15 -3.13
N ASP A 275 14.40 19.32 -4.45
CA ASP A 275 13.38 20.16 -5.08
C ASP A 275 11.97 19.59 -4.83
N ALA A 276 11.78 18.29 -5.10
CA ALA A 276 10.49 17.63 -4.93
C ALA A 276 10.00 17.71 -3.47
N ARG A 277 10.86 17.42 -2.50
CA ARG A 277 10.50 17.44 -1.07
C ARG A 277 10.20 18.84 -0.59
N THR A 278 11.03 19.82 -0.92
CA THR A 278 10.86 21.21 -0.46
C THR A 278 9.47 21.75 -0.80
N ILE A 279 8.94 21.38 -1.97
CA ILE A 279 7.65 21.91 -2.43
C ILE A 279 6.49 21.01 -2.05
N LEU A 280 6.66 19.68 -2.15
CA LEU A 280 5.60 18.72 -1.88
C LEU A 280 5.48 18.35 -0.40
N VAL A 281 6.31 18.91 0.50
CA VAL A 281 6.32 18.56 1.93
C VAL A 281 4.93 18.58 2.55
N GLY A 282 4.10 19.59 2.24
CA GLY A 282 2.75 19.70 2.79
C GLY A 282 1.78 18.62 2.29
N GLU A 283 2.02 18.01 1.13
CA GLU A 283 1.24 16.86 0.64
C GLU A 283 1.81 15.55 1.19
N LEU A 284 3.13 15.43 1.28
CA LEU A 284 3.81 14.23 1.75
C LEU A 284 3.59 14.00 3.25
N GLU A 285 3.61 15.06 4.07
CA GLU A 285 3.41 14.98 5.53
C GLU A 285 1.98 14.60 5.94
N LYS A 286 1.01 14.62 5.01
CA LYS A 286 -0.35 14.12 5.26
C LYS A 286 -0.38 12.61 5.44
N ASP A 287 0.57 11.88 4.85
CA ASP A 287 0.67 10.44 5.03
C ASP A 287 1.23 10.13 6.43
N LYS A 288 0.43 9.43 7.24
CA LYS A 288 0.82 8.99 8.59
C LYS A 288 2.12 8.16 8.58
N THR A 289 2.42 7.50 7.46
CA THR A 289 3.61 6.66 7.29
C THR A 289 4.81 7.39 6.65
N TYR A 290 4.67 8.68 6.31
CA TYR A 290 5.71 9.47 5.65
C TYR A 290 7.05 9.47 6.40
N TYR A 291 7.03 9.67 7.72
CA TYR A 291 8.25 9.73 8.53
C TYR A 291 9.00 8.40 8.62
N LEU A 292 8.37 7.30 8.22
CA LEU A 292 9.00 5.97 8.15
C LEU A 292 9.72 5.74 6.81
N MET A 293 9.55 6.64 5.84
CA MET A 293 10.18 6.56 4.52
C MET A 293 11.39 7.49 4.44
N PRO A 294 12.62 6.95 4.45
CA PRO A 294 13.79 7.75 4.10
C PRO A 294 13.70 8.10 2.60
N LEU A 295 13.26 9.32 2.28
CA LEU A 295 13.25 9.87 0.92
C LEU A 295 14.65 10.22 0.39
N GLU A 296 15.71 9.74 1.04
CA GLU A 296 17.09 9.88 0.56
C GLU A 296 17.32 9.08 -0.73
N PHE A 297 16.44 8.12 -1.04
CA PHE A 297 16.50 7.29 -2.24
C PHE A 297 15.19 7.36 -3.03
N SER A 298 15.26 7.05 -4.34
CA SER A 298 14.06 6.91 -5.18
C SER A 298 13.06 5.95 -4.51
N PRO A 299 11.86 6.43 -4.14
CA PRO A 299 10.80 5.58 -3.61
C PRO A 299 10.23 4.63 -4.66
N CYS A 300 10.63 4.79 -5.93
CA CYS A 300 10.17 3.96 -7.05
C CYS A 300 11.10 2.83 -7.40
N ALA A 301 12.36 2.89 -6.96
CA ALA A 301 13.35 1.85 -7.21
C ALA A 301 13.03 0.52 -6.51
N GLN A 302 12.11 0.51 -5.54
CA GLN A 302 11.67 -0.72 -4.89
C GLN A 302 10.74 -1.58 -5.75
N ASP A 303 10.21 -1.04 -6.86
CA ASP A 303 9.21 -1.71 -7.70
C ASP A 303 9.78 -2.16 -9.08
N SER A 304 11.09 -1.96 -9.31
CA SER A 304 11.83 -2.38 -10.52
C SER A 304 12.71 -3.60 -10.26
#